data_AF-A0A954SY49-F1
#
_entry.id   AF-A0A954SY49-F1
#
_cell.length_a   1.000
_cell.length_b   1.000
_cell.length_c   1.000
_cell.angle_alpha   90.00
_cell.angle_beta   90.00
_cell.angle_gamma   90.00
#
_symmetry.space_group_name_H-M   'P 1'
#
loop_
_entity.id
_entity.type
_entity.pdbx_description
1 polymer ?
#
loop_
_entity_poly.entity_id
_entity_poly.type
_entity_poly.pdbx_seq_one_letter_code
_entity_poly.pdbx_strand_id
1 'polypeptide(L)'
;MRFSALIGAVILTGIFLGLAIVASRWWFVGVAVAGSLSLLGIYDLVQVRHSITRNYPILAHMRFLLEAIRPEFHQYFIESDTDGRPFDRDQRSLIYERAKNVEGLKPFGTELDVYSDEYEWCTHSIAPRPKSKEHFRVMVGGPQCTTPYSCSLLNVSSMSFGAISPHAILALNAGAKKAGFAHWTGEGGYSPYHKK
;
A
#
# COMPACT_ATOMS: atom_id res chain seq x y z
N MET A 1 -33.87 17.99 -4.62
CA MET A 1 -32.77 17.86 -3.62
C MET A 1 -31.40 18.35 -4.11
N ARG A 2 -31.21 18.72 -5.39
CA ARG A 2 -29.89 19.16 -5.90
C ARG A 2 -29.46 20.56 -5.40
N PHE A 3 -30.40 21.51 -5.41
CA PHE A 3 -30.16 22.89 -4.98
C PHE A 3 -30.69 23.19 -3.56
N SER A 4 -31.12 22.18 -2.81
CA SER A 4 -31.78 22.40 -1.51
C SER A 4 -30.87 23.08 -0.49
N ALA A 5 -29.56 22.77 -0.50
CA ALA A 5 -28.60 23.42 0.38
C ALA A 5 -28.39 24.90 0.04
N LEU A 6 -28.32 25.25 -1.26
CA LEU A 6 -28.21 26.63 -1.70
C LEU A 6 -29.48 27.42 -1.38
N ILE A 7 -30.66 26.87 -1.68
CA ILE A 7 -31.94 27.50 -1.35
C ILE A 7 -32.07 27.71 0.16
N GLY A 8 -31.71 26.69 0.96
CA GLY A 8 -31.68 26.80 2.42
C GLY A 8 -30.73 27.87 2.93
N ALA A 9 -29.51 27.95 2.37
CA ALA A 9 -28.53 28.98 2.75
C ALA A 9 -29.03 30.40 2.43
N VAL A 10 -29.66 30.61 1.28
CA VAL A 10 -30.21 31.92 0.89
C VAL A 10 -31.36 32.33 1.79
N ILE A 11 -32.28 31.40 2.09
CA ILE A 11 -33.40 31.63 3.02
C ILE A 11 -32.88 31.97 4.42
N LEU A 12 -31.93 31.20 4.94
CA LEU A 12 -31.33 31.44 6.25
C LEU A 12 -30.60 32.79 6.30
N THR A 13 -29.95 33.19 5.22
CA THR A 13 -29.32 34.53 5.11
C THR A 13 -30.35 35.64 5.26
N GLY A 14 -31.51 35.51 4.58
CA GLY A 14 -32.61 36.46 4.70
C GLY A 14 -33.21 36.51 6.12
N ILE A 15 -33.40 35.36 6.74
CA ILE A 15 -33.92 35.25 8.12
C ILE A 15 -32.95 35.90 9.11
N PHE A 16 -31.65 35.58 9.05
CA PHE A 16 -30.66 36.17 9.94
C PHE A 16 -30.49 37.67 9.73
N LEU A 17 -30.66 38.16 8.50
CA LEU A 17 -30.62 39.59 8.21
C LEU A 17 -31.82 40.32 8.83
N GLY A 18 -33.02 39.72 8.76
CA GLY A 18 -34.21 40.24 9.46
C GLY A 18 -34.04 40.27 10.98
N LEU A 19 -33.49 39.19 11.56
CA LEU A 19 -33.21 39.13 13.00
C LEU A 19 -32.09 40.09 13.44
N ALA A 20 -31.10 40.36 12.58
CA ALA A 20 -30.05 41.33 12.85
C ALA A 20 -30.56 42.77 12.94
N ILE A 21 -31.63 43.08 12.20
CA ILE A 21 -32.28 44.39 12.19
C ILE A 21 -33.27 44.52 13.35
N VAL A 22 -34.09 43.48 13.60
CA VAL A 22 -35.23 43.55 14.53
C VAL A 22 -34.85 43.16 15.97
N ALA A 23 -33.96 42.18 16.16
CA ALA A 23 -33.70 41.61 17.48
C ALA A 23 -32.35 42.03 18.06
N SER A 24 -31.24 41.78 17.34
CA SER A 24 -29.90 42.03 17.88
C SER A 24 -28.82 42.03 16.80
N ARG A 25 -27.85 42.96 16.93
CA ARG A 25 -26.66 43.05 16.06
C ARG A 25 -25.84 41.74 16.02
N TRP A 26 -25.92 40.89 17.05
CA TRP A 26 -25.18 39.62 17.09
C TRP A 26 -25.56 38.64 15.96
N TRP A 27 -26.77 38.76 15.39
CA TRP A 27 -27.20 37.94 14.27
C TRP A 27 -26.46 38.24 12.96
N PHE A 28 -25.68 39.33 12.88
CA PHE A 28 -24.76 39.57 11.75
C PHE A 28 -23.72 38.45 11.59
N VAL A 29 -23.37 37.73 12.67
CA VAL A 29 -22.52 36.53 12.58
C VAL A 29 -23.21 35.43 11.76
N GLY A 30 -24.50 35.20 12.01
CA GLY A 30 -25.31 34.25 11.24
C GLY A 30 -25.45 34.66 9.78
N VAL A 31 -25.62 35.96 9.50
CA VAL A 31 -25.60 36.51 8.13
C VAL A 31 -24.25 36.28 7.46
N ALA A 32 -23.13 36.49 8.16
CA ALA A 32 -21.81 36.28 7.60
C ALA A 32 -21.59 34.81 7.19
N VAL A 33 -21.99 33.86 8.04
CA VAL A 33 -21.87 32.42 7.76
C VAL A 33 -22.83 31.96 6.66
N ALA A 34 -24.12 32.27 6.77
CA ALA A 34 -25.11 31.84 5.76
C ALA A 34 -24.92 32.56 4.42
N GLY A 35 -24.54 33.83 4.47
CA GLY A 35 -24.26 34.67 3.30
C GLY A 35 -23.02 34.21 2.55
N SER A 36 -21.93 33.88 3.25
CA SER A 36 -20.74 33.30 2.62
C SER A 36 -21.03 31.95 1.96
N LEU A 37 -21.83 31.08 2.59
CA LEU A 37 -22.28 29.82 1.96
C LEU A 37 -23.16 30.06 0.73
N SER A 38 -24.02 31.08 0.77
CA SER A 38 -24.85 31.47 -0.38
C SER A 38 -24.00 31.98 -1.55
N LEU A 39 -23.00 32.83 -1.25
CA LEU A 39 -22.04 33.30 -2.25
C LEU A 39 -21.20 32.16 -2.83
N LEU A 40 -20.75 31.22 -2.00
CA LEU A 40 -20.05 30.02 -2.43
C LEU A 40 -20.91 29.18 -3.38
N GLY A 41 -22.18 28.96 -3.05
CA GLY A 41 -23.07 28.19 -3.91
C GLY A 41 -23.44 28.92 -5.20
N ILE A 42 -23.51 30.26 -5.21
CA ILE A 42 -23.64 31.05 -6.45
C ILE A 42 -22.38 30.90 -7.30
N TYR A 43 -21.19 30.98 -6.69
CA TYR A 43 -19.93 30.73 -7.39
C TYR A 43 -19.87 29.31 -7.98
N ASP A 44 -20.30 28.30 -7.24
CA ASP A 44 -20.38 26.90 -7.68
C ASP A 44 -21.26 26.72 -8.93
N LEU A 45 -22.34 27.51 -9.05
CA LEU A 45 -23.24 27.49 -10.21
C LEU A 45 -22.63 28.14 -11.46
N VAL A 46 -21.89 29.24 -11.26
CA VAL A 46 -21.32 30.04 -12.35
C VAL A 46 -20.05 29.40 -12.90
N GLN A 47 -19.24 28.79 -12.04
CA GLN A 47 -17.98 28.19 -12.47
C GLN A 47 -18.20 27.02 -13.46
N VAL A 48 -17.28 26.89 -14.41
CA VAL A 48 -17.37 25.93 -15.53
C VAL A 48 -16.40 24.74 -15.41
N ARG A 49 -15.55 24.73 -14.39
CA ARG A 49 -14.43 23.78 -14.27
C ARG A 49 -14.82 22.46 -13.58
N HIS A 50 -15.69 22.52 -12.57
CA HIS A 50 -16.07 21.35 -11.77
C HIS A 50 -17.57 21.04 -11.90
N SER A 51 -17.89 19.99 -12.63
CA SER A 51 -19.27 19.57 -12.88
C SER A 51 -20.03 19.12 -11.62
N ILE A 52 -19.32 18.60 -10.61
CA ILE A 52 -19.92 18.08 -9.37
C ILE A 52 -20.43 19.21 -8.47
N THR A 53 -19.61 20.23 -8.21
CA THR A 53 -20.02 21.41 -7.42
C THR A 53 -21.13 22.20 -8.09
N ARG A 54 -21.13 22.26 -9.42
CA ARG A 54 -22.20 22.89 -10.19
C ARG A 54 -23.55 22.16 -10.09
N ASN A 55 -23.53 20.84 -10.08
CA ASN A 55 -24.75 20.02 -9.96
C ASN A 55 -25.29 19.93 -8.52
N TYR A 56 -24.42 20.13 -7.53
CA TYR A 56 -24.77 20.11 -6.10
C TYR A 56 -24.03 21.25 -5.37
N PRO A 57 -24.45 22.52 -5.56
CA PRO A 57 -23.79 23.66 -4.93
C PRO A 57 -23.79 23.53 -3.41
N ILE A 58 -22.69 23.92 -2.77
CA ILE A 58 -22.45 23.79 -1.32
C ILE A 58 -22.26 22.32 -0.88
N LEU A 59 -23.17 21.40 -1.23
CA LEU A 59 -23.14 20.00 -0.78
C LEU A 59 -21.93 19.22 -1.31
N ALA A 60 -21.50 19.48 -2.54
CA ALA A 60 -20.35 18.80 -3.11
C ALA A 60 -19.05 19.04 -2.32
N HIS A 61 -18.92 20.20 -1.66
CA HIS A 61 -17.74 20.50 -0.84
C HIS A 61 -17.61 19.56 0.37
N MET A 62 -18.73 19.10 0.94
CA MET A 62 -18.72 18.09 2.00
C MET A 62 -18.12 16.76 1.53
N ARG A 63 -18.38 16.36 0.27
CA ARG A 63 -17.77 15.16 -0.31
C ARG A 63 -16.24 15.31 -0.33
N PHE A 64 -15.73 16.42 -0.85
CA PHE A 64 -14.29 16.62 -0.96
C PHE A 64 -13.61 16.74 0.41
N LEU A 65 -14.30 17.34 1.39
CA LEU A 65 -13.85 17.35 2.78
C LEU A 65 -13.74 15.91 3.32
N LEU A 66 -14.77 15.10 3.17
CA LEU A 66 -14.75 13.70 3.63
C LEU A 66 -13.74 12.84 2.87
N GLU A 67 -13.52 13.12 1.59
CA GLU A 67 -12.52 12.45 0.76
C GLU A 67 -11.10 12.79 1.22
N ALA A 68 -10.86 14.03 1.66
CA ALA A 68 -9.58 14.44 2.23
C ALA A 68 -9.27 13.77 3.57
N ILE A 69 -10.28 13.50 4.41
CA ILE A 69 -10.12 12.84 5.73
C ILE A 69 -10.22 11.30 5.60
N ARG A 70 -10.62 10.78 4.43
CA ARG A 70 -10.81 9.35 4.19
C ARG A 70 -9.55 8.53 4.51
N PRO A 71 -8.31 8.91 4.10
CA PRO A 71 -7.12 8.11 4.36
C PRO A 71 -6.88 7.90 5.86
N GLU A 72 -6.99 8.95 6.65
CA GLU A 72 -6.80 8.90 8.09
C GLU A 72 -7.90 8.08 8.77
N PHE A 73 -9.16 8.31 8.40
CA PHE A 73 -10.27 7.51 8.93
C PHE A 73 -10.09 6.01 8.62
N HIS A 74 -9.67 5.69 7.40
CA HIS A 74 -9.43 4.32 7.00
C HIS A 74 -8.29 3.70 7.81
N GLN A 75 -7.16 4.40 7.92
CA GLN A 75 -5.97 3.92 8.61
C GLN A 75 -6.19 3.65 10.12
N TYR A 76 -7.00 4.46 10.81
CA TYR A 76 -7.17 4.35 12.26
C TYR A 76 -8.39 3.52 12.69
N PHE A 77 -9.47 3.53 11.90
CA PHE A 77 -10.74 2.92 12.31
C PHE A 77 -11.15 1.70 11.48
N ILE A 78 -10.61 1.51 10.27
CA ILE A 78 -11.07 0.48 9.33
C ILE A 78 -9.98 -0.56 9.07
N GLU A 79 -8.74 -0.11 8.88
CA GLU A 79 -7.58 -0.97 8.62
C GLU A 79 -7.37 -1.94 9.79
N SER A 80 -7.25 -3.23 9.46
CA SER A 80 -6.92 -4.28 10.42
C SER A 80 -5.45 -4.18 10.84
N ASP A 81 -5.06 -5.00 11.82
CA ASP A 81 -3.68 -4.97 12.30
C ASP A 81 -2.66 -5.48 11.27
N THR A 82 -3.10 -6.30 10.29
CA THR A 82 -2.27 -7.02 9.31
C THR A 82 -2.42 -6.58 7.84
N ASP A 83 -3.47 -5.84 7.46
CA ASP A 83 -3.78 -5.59 6.04
C ASP A 83 -3.16 -4.31 5.46
N GLY A 84 -2.56 -3.46 6.30
CA GLY A 84 -2.00 -2.19 5.88
C GLY A 84 -0.84 -2.31 4.89
N ARG A 85 -0.77 -1.39 3.92
CA ARG A 85 0.30 -1.34 2.91
C ARG A 85 0.95 0.06 2.86
N PRO A 86 2.28 0.17 2.66
CA PRO A 86 3.26 -0.92 2.55
C PRO A 86 3.61 -1.56 3.91
N PHE A 87 3.28 -0.90 5.01
CA PHE A 87 3.47 -1.40 6.37
C PHE A 87 2.13 -1.48 7.08
N ASP A 88 1.87 -2.60 7.73
CA ASP A 88 0.67 -2.82 8.52
C ASP A 88 0.75 -2.11 9.88
N ARG A 89 -0.32 -2.18 10.67
CA ARG A 89 -0.37 -1.50 11.98
C ARG A 89 0.53 -2.18 13.00
N ASP A 90 0.67 -3.50 12.94
CA ASP A 90 1.57 -4.26 13.80
C ASP A 90 3.03 -3.86 13.63
N GLN A 91 3.50 -3.78 12.39
CA GLN A 91 4.84 -3.35 12.02
C GLN A 91 5.11 -1.92 12.51
N ARG A 92 4.16 -1.00 12.30
CA ARG A 92 4.27 0.39 12.77
C ARG A 92 4.34 0.45 14.30
N SER A 93 3.48 -0.30 14.98
CA SER A 93 3.42 -0.34 16.45
C SER A 93 4.73 -0.87 17.03
N LEU A 94 5.27 -1.96 16.46
CA LEU A 94 6.57 -2.51 16.84
C LEU A 94 7.70 -1.51 16.66
N ILE A 95 7.72 -0.76 15.54
CA ILE A 95 8.71 0.29 15.30
C ILE A 95 8.59 1.39 16.35
N TYR A 96 7.37 1.84 16.67
CA TYR A 96 7.14 2.90 17.65
C TYR A 96 7.53 2.52 19.07
N GLU A 97 7.23 1.28 19.49
CA GLU A 97 7.64 0.76 20.80
C GLU A 97 9.16 0.71 20.93
N ARG A 98 9.82 0.13 19.92
CA ARG A 98 11.29 0.05 19.89
C ARG A 98 11.95 1.43 19.87
N ALA A 99 11.40 2.37 19.10
CA ALA A 99 11.90 3.75 19.05
C ALA A 99 11.79 4.46 20.41
N LYS A 100 10.83 4.06 21.25
CA LYS A 100 10.63 4.59 22.62
C LYS A 100 11.35 3.78 23.69
N ASN A 101 12.20 2.82 23.31
CA ASN A 101 12.86 1.89 24.23
C ASN A 101 11.86 1.12 25.12
N VAL A 102 10.68 0.85 24.57
CA VAL A 102 9.66 -0.02 25.18
C VAL A 102 9.82 -1.41 24.58
N GLU A 103 9.67 -2.43 25.43
CA GLU A 103 9.76 -3.82 25.02
C GLU A 103 8.57 -4.19 24.11
N GLY A 104 8.83 -4.33 22.81
CA GLY A 104 7.81 -4.68 21.81
C GLY A 104 7.66 -6.20 21.63
N LEU A 105 7.35 -6.90 22.72
CA LEU A 105 7.07 -8.34 22.70
C LEU A 105 5.57 -8.58 22.54
N LYS A 106 5.16 -9.20 21.42
CA LYS A 106 3.83 -9.81 21.29
C LYS A 106 3.85 -11.25 21.83
N PRO A 107 2.76 -11.71 22.49
CA PRO A 107 2.63 -13.08 22.96
C PRO A 107 2.65 -14.08 21.79
N PHE A 108 2.99 -15.33 22.09
CA PHE A 108 3.09 -16.40 21.09
C PHE A 108 1.73 -16.70 20.42
N GLY A 109 1.69 -16.66 19.09
CA GLY A 109 0.49 -16.87 18.27
C GLY A 109 0.66 -16.26 16.88
N THR A 110 -0.28 -16.50 15.98
CA THR A 110 -0.36 -15.81 14.68
C THR A 110 -1.75 -15.24 14.49
N GLU A 111 -1.81 -13.96 14.12
CA GLU A 111 -3.05 -13.29 13.68
C GLU A 111 -3.24 -13.42 12.17
N LEU A 112 -2.20 -13.90 11.45
CA LEU A 112 -2.25 -14.15 10.01
C LEU A 112 -3.21 -15.30 9.69
N ASP A 113 -3.98 -15.14 8.62
CA ASP A 113 -4.84 -16.19 8.08
C ASP A 113 -4.01 -17.25 7.35
N VAL A 114 -3.47 -18.21 8.13
CA VAL A 114 -2.67 -19.33 7.64
C VAL A 114 -3.47 -20.37 6.84
N TYR A 115 -4.79 -20.21 6.74
CA TYR A 115 -5.66 -21.05 5.92
C TYR A 115 -6.06 -20.39 4.60
N SER A 116 -5.61 -19.14 4.37
CA SER A 116 -5.79 -18.47 3.10
C SER A 116 -4.97 -19.14 1.98
N ASP A 117 -5.36 -18.86 0.74
CA ASP A 117 -4.69 -19.38 -0.47
C ASP A 117 -3.23 -18.89 -0.61
N GLU A 118 -2.78 -17.98 0.26
CA GLU A 118 -1.40 -17.48 0.31
C GLU A 118 -0.44 -18.46 0.99
N TYR A 119 -0.96 -19.38 1.80
CA TYR A 119 -0.18 -20.35 2.56
C TYR A 119 -0.41 -21.77 2.02
N GLU A 120 0.69 -22.47 1.72
CA GLU A 120 0.66 -23.88 1.38
C GLU A 120 1.35 -24.71 2.47
N TRP A 121 0.72 -25.84 2.83
CA TRP A 121 1.26 -26.77 3.81
C TRP A 121 1.71 -28.08 3.13
N CYS A 122 2.99 -28.43 3.31
CA CYS A 122 3.54 -29.70 2.85
C CYS A 122 3.73 -30.66 4.03
N THR A 123 3.00 -31.78 4.05
CA THR A 123 3.20 -32.86 5.03
C THR A 123 4.32 -33.80 4.61
N HIS A 124 5.10 -34.28 5.57
CA HIS A 124 6.08 -35.33 5.32
C HIS A 124 5.39 -36.68 5.04
N SER A 125 5.94 -37.46 4.12
CA SER A 125 5.49 -38.83 3.85
C SER A 125 6.17 -39.81 4.80
N ILE A 126 5.39 -40.54 5.60
CA ILE A 126 5.89 -41.63 6.46
C ILE A 126 6.36 -42.86 5.67
N ALA A 127 6.01 -42.96 4.39
CA ALA A 127 6.47 -44.02 3.50
C ALA A 127 7.76 -43.59 2.78
N PRO A 128 8.92 -44.18 3.11
CA PRO A 128 10.17 -43.81 2.47
C PRO A 128 10.17 -44.21 0.99
N ARG A 129 10.66 -43.32 0.13
CA ARG A 129 10.90 -43.60 -1.29
C ARG A 129 12.40 -43.87 -1.51
N PRO A 130 12.76 -44.69 -2.50
CA PRO A 130 14.15 -44.81 -2.93
C PRO A 130 14.74 -43.44 -3.26
N LYS A 131 16.01 -43.21 -2.91
CA LYS A 131 16.70 -41.96 -3.20
C LYS A 131 16.67 -41.70 -4.71
N SER A 132 16.17 -40.52 -5.11
CA SER A 132 16.21 -40.11 -6.51
C SER A 132 17.65 -40.06 -7.01
N LYS A 133 17.89 -40.65 -8.19
CA LYS A 133 19.15 -40.56 -8.93
C LYS A 133 19.11 -39.46 -9.99
N GLU A 134 17.94 -38.87 -10.22
CA GLU A 134 17.75 -37.84 -11.23
C GLU A 134 18.20 -36.48 -10.72
N HIS A 135 18.84 -35.72 -11.60
CA HIS A 135 19.16 -34.33 -11.32
C HIS A 135 17.89 -33.50 -11.52
N PHE A 136 17.36 -32.92 -10.44
CA PHE A 136 16.21 -32.01 -10.44
C PHE A 136 16.48 -30.78 -11.30
N ARG A 137 16.17 -30.90 -12.60
CA ARG A 137 16.42 -29.89 -13.63
C ARG A 137 15.17 -29.70 -14.47
N VAL A 138 15.04 -28.50 -15.03
CA VAL A 138 13.95 -28.11 -15.93
C VAL A 138 14.53 -27.44 -17.16
N MET A 139 13.90 -27.66 -18.32
CA MET A 139 14.22 -26.91 -19.53
C MET A 139 13.59 -25.53 -19.44
N VAL A 140 14.43 -24.49 -19.50
CA VAL A 140 14.00 -23.09 -19.51
C VAL A 140 14.01 -22.59 -20.96
N GLY A 141 12.90 -22.00 -21.37
CA GLY A 141 12.69 -21.46 -22.72
C GLY A 141 11.42 -22.02 -23.36
N GLY A 142 10.48 -21.14 -23.70
CA GLY A 142 9.25 -21.49 -24.43
C GLY A 142 9.44 -21.51 -25.96
N PRO A 143 8.34 -21.60 -26.74
CA PRO A 143 8.39 -21.70 -28.21
C PRO A 143 9.13 -20.55 -28.92
N GLN A 144 9.21 -19.38 -28.28
CA GLN A 144 9.90 -18.20 -28.81
C GLN A 144 11.40 -18.14 -28.43
N CYS A 145 11.88 -19.07 -27.59
CA CYS A 145 13.27 -19.09 -27.15
C CYS A 145 14.13 -19.78 -28.22
N THR A 146 15.08 -19.04 -28.80
CA THR A 146 16.01 -19.58 -29.80
C THR A 146 17.07 -20.51 -29.22
N THR A 147 17.33 -20.39 -27.92
CA THR A 147 18.36 -21.17 -27.21
C THR A 147 17.84 -21.62 -25.83
N PRO A 148 16.93 -22.60 -25.79
CA PRO A 148 16.47 -23.17 -24.53
C PRO A 148 17.64 -23.87 -23.81
N TYR A 149 17.65 -23.86 -22.49
CA TYR A 149 18.74 -24.43 -21.69
C TYR A 149 18.22 -25.24 -20.50
N SER A 150 18.99 -26.25 -20.09
CA SER A 150 18.67 -27.07 -18.92
C SER A 150 19.22 -26.41 -17.65
N CYS A 151 18.32 -26.00 -16.76
CA CYS A 151 18.65 -25.37 -15.49
C CYS A 151 18.33 -26.29 -14.31
N SER A 152 19.10 -26.23 -13.22
CA SER A 152 18.65 -26.88 -11.98
C SER A 152 17.45 -26.13 -11.38
N LEU A 153 16.58 -26.84 -10.67
CA LEU A 153 15.51 -26.22 -9.89
C LEU A 153 16.04 -25.38 -8.73
N LEU A 154 17.25 -25.68 -8.23
CA LEU A 154 17.93 -24.92 -7.19
C LEU A 154 19.21 -24.30 -7.76
N ASN A 155 19.38 -22.99 -7.56
CA ASN A 155 20.55 -22.24 -8.03
C ASN A 155 21.05 -21.31 -6.93
N VAL A 156 22.23 -20.72 -7.11
CA VAL A 156 22.76 -19.74 -6.18
C VAL A 156 22.20 -18.35 -6.52
N SER A 157 21.43 -17.77 -5.59
CA SER A 157 20.82 -16.44 -5.70
C SER A 157 21.85 -15.32 -5.87
N SER A 158 21.39 -14.16 -6.36
CA SER A 158 22.23 -12.98 -6.57
C SER A 158 22.87 -12.50 -5.28
N MET A 159 24.19 -12.40 -5.28
CA MET A 159 24.92 -11.64 -4.28
C MET A 159 25.95 -10.75 -4.96
N SER A 160 25.79 -9.44 -4.80
CA SER A 160 26.57 -8.45 -5.53
C SER A 160 28.05 -8.53 -5.17
N PHE A 161 28.91 -8.53 -6.19
CA PHE A 161 30.33 -8.25 -6.01
C PHE A 161 30.51 -6.88 -5.33
N GLY A 162 31.26 -6.85 -4.23
CA GLY A 162 31.40 -5.68 -3.35
C GLY A 162 30.60 -5.78 -2.05
N ALA A 163 29.45 -6.49 -2.07
CA ALA A 163 28.71 -6.82 -0.85
C ALA A 163 29.25 -8.09 -0.18
N ILE A 164 29.72 -9.05 -0.98
CA ILE A 164 30.39 -10.28 -0.49
C ILE A 164 31.84 -10.36 -0.96
N SER A 165 32.65 -11.08 -0.19
CA SER A 165 34.09 -11.18 -0.45
C SER A 165 34.39 -11.95 -1.74
N PRO A 166 35.51 -11.69 -2.42
CA PRO A 166 35.94 -12.45 -3.58
C PRO A 166 36.05 -13.96 -3.32
N HIS A 167 36.46 -14.36 -2.11
CA HIS A 167 36.58 -15.75 -1.71
C HIS A 167 35.21 -16.44 -1.59
N ALA A 168 34.18 -15.71 -1.12
CA ALA A 168 32.82 -16.22 -1.08
C ALA A 168 32.29 -16.51 -2.49
N ILE A 169 32.53 -15.59 -3.43
CA ILE A 169 32.13 -15.78 -4.84
C ILE A 169 32.80 -17.03 -5.43
N LEU A 170 34.11 -17.19 -5.24
CA LEU A 170 34.85 -18.36 -5.72
C LEU A 170 34.32 -19.67 -5.12
N ALA A 171 34.01 -19.68 -3.82
CA ALA A 171 33.48 -20.86 -3.14
C ALA A 171 32.08 -21.24 -3.68
N LEU A 172 31.21 -20.25 -3.87
CA LEU A 172 29.87 -20.44 -4.43
C LEU A 172 29.92 -20.94 -5.86
N ASN A 173 30.78 -20.34 -6.69
CA ASN A 173 31.01 -20.78 -8.07
C ASN A 173 31.54 -22.21 -8.14
N ALA A 174 32.51 -22.55 -7.29
CA ALA A 174 33.07 -23.89 -7.25
C ALA A 174 32.00 -24.93 -6.84
N GLY A 175 31.14 -24.59 -5.87
CA GLY A 175 29.99 -25.40 -5.49
C GLY A 175 28.98 -25.55 -6.62
N ALA A 176 28.59 -24.43 -7.25
CA ALA A 176 27.66 -24.40 -8.37
C ALA A 176 28.18 -25.24 -9.55
N LYS A 177 29.47 -25.13 -9.89
CA LYS A 177 30.10 -25.94 -10.94
C LYS A 177 30.07 -27.43 -10.63
N LYS A 178 30.37 -27.83 -9.38
CA LYS A 178 30.32 -29.24 -8.95
C LYS A 178 28.90 -29.83 -9.01
N ALA A 179 27.90 -29.03 -8.66
CA ALA A 179 26.49 -29.45 -8.64
C ALA A 179 25.76 -29.23 -9.97
N GLY A 180 26.38 -28.54 -10.93
CA GLY A 180 25.76 -28.13 -12.19
C GLY A 180 24.68 -27.05 -12.02
N PHE A 181 24.78 -26.21 -11.00
CA PHE A 181 23.87 -25.09 -10.74
C PHE A 181 24.33 -23.82 -11.46
N ALA A 182 23.38 -22.92 -11.72
CA ALA A 182 23.70 -21.55 -12.08
C ALA A 182 24.06 -20.74 -10.82
N HIS A 183 24.90 -19.73 -11.00
CA HIS A 183 25.17 -18.72 -9.98
C HIS A 183 24.86 -17.35 -10.57
N TRP A 184 23.92 -16.65 -9.94
CA TRP A 184 23.54 -15.31 -10.35
C TRP A 184 24.49 -14.28 -9.74
N THR A 185 25.07 -13.42 -10.56
CA THR A 185 26.15 -12.48 -10.17
C THR A 185 25.68 -11.31 -9.30
N GLY A 186 24.36 -11.08 -9.25
CA GLY A 186 23.77 -9.87 -8.67
C GLY A 186 24.12 -8.59 -9.42
N GLU A 187 23.91 -7.47 -8.73
CA GLU A 187 23.97 -6.11 -9.31
C GLU A 187 25.40 -5.59 -9.44
N GLY A 188 26.36 -6.17 -8.71
CA GLY A 188 27.78 -5.79 -8.73
C GLY A 188 28.54 -6.18 -10.01
N GLY A 189 27.86 -6.78 -10.99
CA GLY A 189 28.42 -7.16 -12.29
C GLY A 189 29.27 -8.44 -12.27
N TYR A 190 29.73 -8.84 -13.46
CA TYR A 190 30.51 -10.05 -13.67
C TYR A 190 32.01 -9.80 -13.44
N SER A 191 32.48 -10.13 -12.23
CA SER A 191 33.88 -9.96 -11.84
C SER A 191 34.80 -11.12 -12.31
N PRO A 192 36.14 -10.95 -12.32
CA PRO A 192 37.08 -12.04 -12.63
C PRO A 192 36.95 -13.26 -11.70
N TYR A 193 36.40 -13.07 -10.51
CA TYR A 193 36.14 -14.15 -9.56
C TYR A 193 34.98 -15.05 -10.02
N HIS A 194 34.04 -14.51 -10.83
CA HIS A 194 32.97 -15.30 -11.43
C HIS A 194 33.40 -16.14 -12.64
N LYS A 195 34.61 -15.89 -13.18
CA LYS A 195 35.20 -16.65 -14.29
C LYS A 195 35.83 -17.98 -13.86
N LYS A 196 36.08 -18.15 -12.56
CA LYS A 196 36.74 -19.31 -11.97
C LYS A 196 35.72 -20.24 -11.35
#